data_AF-A0A3N5RL85-F1
#
_entry.id   AF-A0A3N5RL85-F1
#
_cell.length_a   1.000
_cell.length_b   1.000
_cell.length_c   1.000
_cell.angle_alpha   90.00
_cell.angle_beta   90.00
_cell.angle_gamma   90.00
#
_symmetry.space_group_name_H-M   'P 1'
#
loop_
_entity.id
_entity.type
_entity.pdbx_description
1 polymer ?
#
loop_
_entity_poly.entity_id
_entity_poly.type
_entity_poly.pdbx_seq_one_letter_code
_entity_poly.pdbx_strand_id
1 'polypeptide(L)'
;DRSYQGYIALTQSLILNYGLRDKVILMGRGGNFLFKGIPYVLRIRTFLPLEERIKRTTREREISQDTAQWLVNKADSEMARAVYLIYGKKWDDPAEYDLVLDLQSGTEETLTRTVSDLLEQKEKAATAEARQVLHLRALAAKVKAGIVADPQFLVPTLDVEVVGDKLVLRGVIHNPQEHQKIEEEAKKLAGTVPIKCELHYRGLKGK
;
A
#
# COMPACT_ATOMS: atom_id res chain seq x y z
N ASP A 1 -1.80 -17.11 8.10
CA ASP A 1 -2.83 -16.76 9.10
C ASP A 1 -3.88 -15.86 8.43
N ARG A 2 -5.15 -16.25 8.48
CA ARG A 2 -6.28 -15.53 7.88
C ARG A 2 -6.46 -14.15 8.49
N SER A 3 -6.32 -14.06 9.81
CA SER A 3 -6.45 -12.80 10.56
C SER A 3 -5.43 -11.78 10.09
N TYR A 4 -4.20 -12.24 9.81
CA TYR A 4 -3.15 -11.40 9.25
C TYR A 4 -3.47 -10.92 7.83
N GLN A 5 -3.94 -11.80 6.94
CA GLN A 5 -4.32 -11.39 5.57
C GLN A 5 -5.47 -10.38 5.56
N GLY A 6 -6.51 -10.60 6.39
CA GLY A 6 -7.61 -9.65 6.55
C GLY A 6 -7.14 -8.30 7.09
N TYR A 7 -6.28 -8.31 8.11
CA TYR A 7 -5.67 -7.09 8.66
C TYR A 7 -4.90 -6.29 7.61
N ILE A 8 -4.08 -6.97 6.79
CA ILE A 8 -3.33 -6.33 5.71
C ILE A 8 -4.28 -5.77 4.64
N ALA A 9 -5.26 -6.55 4.18
CA ALA A 9 -6.20 -6.09 3.16
C ALA A 9 -7.01 -4.86 3.62
N LEU A 10 -7.50 -4.87 4.87
CA LEU A 10 -8.17 -3.72 5.48
C LEU A 10 -7.25 -2.50 5.59
N THR A 11 -6.01 -2.70 6.03
CA THR A 11 -5.02 -1.62 6.15
C THR A 11 -4.72 -0.98 4.79
N GLN A 12 -4.50 -1.80 3.76
CA GLN A 12 -4.24 -1.31 2.40
C GLN A 12 -5.45 -0.54 1.83
N SER A 13 -6.67 -1.07 2.05
CA SER A 13 -7.90 -0.39 1.67
C SER A 13 -8.04 0.97 2.37
N LEU A 14 -7.78 1.03 3.67
CA LEU A 14 -7.83 2.29 4.42
C LEU A 14 -6.82 3.31 3.90
N ILE A 15 -5.56 2.90 3.69
CA ILE A 15 -4.50 3.79 3.18
C ILE A 15 -4.89 4.37 1.81
N LEU A 16 -5.40 3.54 0.89
CA LEU A 16 -5.85 3.99 -0.43
C LEU A 16 -7.04 4.95 -0.32
N ASN A 17 -8.01 4.68 0.56
CA ASN A 17 -9.14 5.57 0.81
C ASN A 17 -8.72 6.93 1.39
N TYR A 18 -7.70 6.97 2.26
CA TYR A 18 -7.12 8.25 2.67
C TYR A 18 -6.47 8.99 1.50
N GLY A 19 -5.78 8.27 0.61
CA GLY A 19 -5.22 8.84 -0.62
C GLY A 19 -6.25 9.47 -1.55
N LEU A 20 -7.49 8.96 -1.57
CA LEU A 20 -8.58 9.54 -2.37
C LEU A 20 -9.02 10.93 -1.92
N ARG A 21 -8.72 11.33 -0.68
CA ARG A 21 -9.06 12.67 -0.17
C ARG A 21 -8.26 13.78 -0.86
N ASP A 22 -7.21 13.40 -1.58
CA ASP A 22 -6.22 14.29 -2.17
C ASP A 22 -5.49 15.13 -1.10
N LYS A 23 -4.32 15.69 -1.42
CA LYS A 23 -3.57 16.58 -0.53
C LYS A 23 -3.31 16.03 0.88
N VAL A 24 -2.98 14.74 0.97
CA VAL A 24 -2.64 14.06 2.22
C VAL A 24 -1.17 13.63 2.25
N ILE A 25 -0.55 13.65 3.42
CA ILE A 25 0.78 13.06 3.65
C ILE A 25 0.59 11.72 4.37
N LEU A 26 1.05 10.64 3.73
CA LEU A 26 0.97 9.29 4.26
C LEU A 26 2.38 8.84 4.66
N MET A 27 2.61 8.69 5.97
CA MET A 27 3.91 8.25 6.51
C MET A 27 3.92 6.77 6.85
N GLY A 28 4.95 6.06 6.38
CA GLY A 28 5.21 4.66 6.69
C GLY A 28 4.27 3.66 6.00
N ARG A 29 4.30 2.40 6.46
CA ARG A 29 3.34 1.32 6.12
C ARG A 29 3.20 0.95 4.63
N GLY A 30 4.23 1.18 3.83
CA GLY A 30 4.26 0.73 2.43
C GLY A 30 3.39 1.53 1.47
N GLY A 31 3.03 2.77 1.82
CA GLY A 31 2.32 3.68 0.90
C GLY A 31 3.02 3.82 -0.46
N ASN A 32 4.36 3.92 -0.48
CA ASN A 32 5.14 4.00 -1.72
C ASN A 32 4.86 2.83 -2.68
N PHE A 33 4.58 1.64 -2.17
CA PHE A 33 4.22 0.47 -2.99
C PHE A 33 2.76 0.54 -3.46
N LEU A 34 1.82 0.90 -2.57
CA LEU A 34 0.39 0.99 -2.90
C LEU A 34 0.09 2.05 -3.96
N PHE A 35 0.80 3.17 -3.92
CA PHE A 35 0.63 4.28 -4.86
C PHE A 35 1.59 4.22 -6.04
N LYS A 36 2.34 3.12 -6.23
CA LYS A 36 3.25 2.97 -7.37
C LYS A 36 2.49 3.12 -8.69
N GLY A 37 3.04 3.94 -9.59
CA GLY A 37 2.44 4.22 -10.89
C GLY A 37 1.25 5.19 -10.87
N ILE A 38 0.88 5.78 -9.74
CA ILE A 38 -0.08 6.89 -9.72
C ILE A 38 0.69 8.19 -10.05
N PRO A 39 0.41 8.86 -11.18
CA PRO A 39 1.27 9.94 -11.70
C PRO A 39 1.43 11.13 -10.77
N TYR A 40 0.37 11.51 -10.07
CA TYR A 40 0.32 12.68 -9.21
C TYR A 40 0.69 12.40 -7.74
N VAL A 41 1.13 11.18 -7.42
CA VAL A 41 1.65 10.87 -6.09
C VAL A 41 3.17 11.03 -6.09
N LEU A 42 3.68 11.75 -5.10
CA LEU A 42 5.11 11.86 -4.82
C LEU A 42 5.52 10.87 -3.72
N ARG A 43 6.40 9.94 -4.06
CA ARG A 43 6.89 8.90 -3.14
C ARG A 43 8.30 9.22 -2.70
N ILE A 44 8.48 9.59 -1.43
CA ILE A 44 9.78 10.03 -0.90
C ILE A 44 10.28 9.04 0.15
N ARG A 45 11.58 8.73 0.10
CA ARG A 45 12.32 8.12 1.20
C ARG A 45 13.21 9.18 1.81
N THR A 46 13.09 9.44 3.11
CA THR A 46 14.08 10.24 3.82
C THR A 46 15.25 9.35 4.23
N PHE A 47 16.46 9.86 4.08
CA PHE A 47 17.69 9.18 4.43
C PHE A 47 18.50 10.04 5.40
N LEU A 48 19.05 9.39 6.42
CA LEU A 48 20.04 9.97 7.33
C LEU A 48 20.97 8.84 7.76
N PRO A 49 22.31 9.02 7.76
CA PRO A 49 23.24 7.98 8.18
C PRO A 49 22.94 7.45 9.58
N LEU A 50 23.26 6.17 9.82
CA LEU A 50 22.94 5.49 11.07
C LEU A 50 23.45 6.26 12.30
N GLU A 51 24.71 6.67 12.28
CA GLU A 51 25.34 7.43 13.38
C GLU A 51 24.57 8.71 13.73
N GLU A 52 24.09 9.44 12.72
CA GLU A 52 23.35 10.68 12.91
C GLU A 52 21.92 10.43 13.41
N ARG A 53 21.29 9.35 12.96
CA ARG A 53 20.00 8.90 13.51
C ARG A 53 20.13 8.52 14.98
N ILE A 54 21.23 7.89 15.38
CA ILE A 54 21.51 7.54 16.78
C ILE A 54 21.70 8.80 17.61
N LYS A 55 22.61 9.70 17.21
CA LYS A 55 22.85 10.97 17.91
C LYS A 55 21.56 11.77 18.07
N ARG A 56 20.76 11.88 17.01
CA ARG A 56 19.47 12.55 17.03
C ARG A 56 18.51 11.90 18.02
N THR A 57 18.38 10.57 18.00
CA THR A 57 17.49 9.83 18.90
C THR A 57 17.93 9.92 20.36
N THR A 58 19.23 9.82 20.64
CA THR A 58 19.83 10.05 21.96
C THR A 58 19.43 11.40 22.52
N ARG A 59 19.58 12.47 21.73
CA ARG A 59 19.26 13.84 22.13
C ARG A 59 17.76 14.06 22.32
N GLU A 60 16.94 13.64 21.35
CA GLU A 60 15.50 13.90 21.36
C GLU A 60 14.74 13.10 22.42
N ARG A 61 15.25 11.92 22.80
CA ARG A 61 14.59 11.03 23.76
C ARG A 61 15.28 10.95 25.11
N GLU A 62 16.41 11.65 25.29
CA GLU A 62 17.18 11.69 26.53
C GLU A 62 17.58 10.29 27.05
N ILE A 63 18.09 9.43 26.15
CA ILE A 63 18.48 8.04 26.42
C ILE A 63 19.97 7.79 26.14
N SER A 64 20.51 6.67 26.61
CA SER A 64 21.89 6.29 26.29
C SER A 64 22.08 6.00 24.79
N GLN A 65 23.30 6.19 24.29
CA GLN A 65 23.66 5.89 22.90
C GLN A 65 23.36 4.44 22.52
N ASP A 66 23.66 3.48 23.40
CA ASP A 66 23.37 2.05 23.18
C ASP A 66 21.86 1.79 23.04
N THR A 67 21.05 2.46 23.86
CA THR A 67 19.58 2.34 23.78
C THR A 67 19.05 2.96 22.49
N ALA A 68 19.56 4.13 22.10
CA ALA A 68 19.20 4.77 20.84
C ALA A 68 19.59 3.91 19.63
N GLN A 69 20.79 3.34 19.64
CA GLN A 69 21.26 2.41 18.61
C GLN A 69 20.36 1.18 18.48
N TRP A 70 19.97 0.57 19.61
CA TRP A 70 19.05 -0.55 19.61
C TRP A 70 17.69 -0.17 19.02
N LEU A 71 17.12 0.98 19.42
CA LEU A 71 15.83 1.46 18.92
C LEU A 71 15.85 1.72 17.40
N VAL A 72 16.90 2.38 16.88
CA VAL A 72 17.02 2.67 15.45
C VAL A 72 17.14 1.38 14.65
N ASN A 73 18.02 0.46 15.05
CA ASN A 73 18.19 -0.83 14.36
C ASN A 73 16.92 -1.69 14.42
N LYS A 74 16.23 -1.68 15.55
CA LYS A 74 14.95 -2.39 15.70
C LYS A 74 13.90 -1.84 14.76
N ALA A 75 13.73 -0.52 14.71
CA ALA A 75 12.78 0.13 13.81
C ALA A 75 13.08 -0.17 12.33
N ASP A 76 14.35 -0.10 11.92
CA ASP A 76 14.78 -0.45 10.56
C ASP A 76 14.48 -1.92 10.24
N SER A 77 14.81 -2.84 11.15
CA SER A 77 14.55 -4.27 10.96
C SER A 77 13.06 -4.60 10.90
N GLU A 78 12.23 -3.98 11.73
CA GLU A 78 10.79 -4.18 11.74
C GLU A 78 10.16 -3.66 10.44
N MET A 79 10.56 -2.48 9.97
CA MET A 79 10.12 -1.93 8.70
C MET A 79 10.53 -2.81 7.50
N ALA A 80 11.80 -3.24 7.46
CA ALA A 80 12.30 -4.12 6.41
C ALA A 80 11.52 -5.45 6.34
N ARG A 81 11.28 -6.08 7.50
CA ARG A 81 10.50 -7.32 7.60
C ARG A 81 9.05 -7.12 7.19
N ALA A 82 8.38 -6.07 7.69
CA ALA A 82 7.00 -5.79 7.36
C ALA A 82 6.80 -5.56 5.86
N VAL A 83 7.67 -4.75 5.23
CA VAL A 83 7.60 -4.50 3.78
C VAL A 83 7.84 -5.78 2.98
N TYR A 84 8.84 -6.57 3.36
CA TYR A 84 9.13 -7.83 2.68
C TYR A 84 7.95 -8.81 2.78
N LEU A 85 7.36 -8.96 3.97
CA LEU A 85 6.22 -9.86 4.18
C LEU A 85 4.98 -9.44 3.41
N ILE A 86 4.71 -8.14 3.29
CA ILE A 86 3.48 -7.63 2.65
C ILE A 86 3.63 -7.50 1.13
N TYR A 87 4.79 -7.03 0.65
CA TYR A 87 4.99 -6.66 -0.75
C TYR A 87 6.03 -7.50 -1.48
N GLY A 88 6.81 -8.34 -0.78
CA GLY A 88 7.92 -9.08 -1.38
C GLY A 88 9.05 -8.18 -1.89
N LYS A 89 9.16 -6.95 -1.36
CA LYS A 89 10.11 -5.93 -1.81
C LYS A 89 11.12 -5.58 -0.73
N LYS A 90 12.25 -5.00 -1.15
CA LYS A 90 13.19 -4.33 -0.23
C LYS A 90 12.65 -2.95 0.10
N TRP A 91 12.61 -2.63 1.40
CA TRP A 91 12.07 -1.36 1.90
C TRP A 91 12.93 -0.13 1.57
N ASP A 92 14.18 -0.34 1.19
CA ASP A 92 15.20 0.68 0.94
C ASP A 92 15.65 0.72 -0.51
N ASP A 93 15.00 -0.04 -1.40
CA ASP A 93 15.26 0.00 -2.84
C ASP A 93 14.94 1.41 -3.40
N PRO A 94 15.94 2.17 -3.90
CA PRO A 94 15.70 3.50 -4.43
C PRO A 94 14.71 3.53 -5.61
N ALA A 95 14.58 2.44 -6.37
CA ALA A 95 13.67 2.35 -7.52
C ALA A 95 12.19 2.34 -7.10
N GLU A 96 11.90 2.14 -5.81
CA GLU A 96 10.55 2.13 -5.26
C GLU A 96 10.10 3.53 -4.79
N TYR A 97 10.94 4.55 -5.01
CA TYR A 97 10.71 5.96 -4.68
C TYR A 97 10.93 6.87 -5.88
N ASP A 98 10.29 8.04 -5.88
CA ASP A 98 10.56 9.10 -6.85
C ASP A 98 11.76 9.95 -6.41
N LEU A 99 12.00 10.03 -5.09
CA LEU A 99 13.11 10.77 -4.49
C LEU A 99 13.61 10.05 -3.23
N VAL A 100 14.94 9.88 -3.14
CA VAL A 100 15.62 9.59 -1.88
C VAL A 100 16.23 10.90 -1.39
N LEU A 101 15.64 11.47 -0.34
CA LEU A 101 15.99 12.77 0.21
C LEU A 101 17.02 12.60 1.34
N ASP A 102 18.27 12.96 1.07
CA ASP A 102 19.31 13.02 2.10
C ASP A 102 19.06 14.23 3.01
N LEU A 103 18.79 13.97 4.28
CA LEU A 103 18.52 15.03 5.26
C LEU A 103 19.78 15.82 5.66
N GLN A 104 20.98 15.38 5.28
CA GLN A 104 22.22 16.13 5.52
C GLN A 104 22.60 17.07 4.38
N SER A 105 21.97 16.93 3.21
CA SER A 105 22.40 17.65 2.02
C SER A 105 21.98 19.13 2.00
N GLY A 106 21.19 19.57 2.98
CA GLY A 106 20.69 20.95 3.03
C GLY A 106 19.96 21.28 4.33
N THR A 107 19.51 22.53 4.43
CA THR A 107 18.66 22.99 5.54
C THR A 107 17.23 22.49 5.38
N GLU A 108 16.46 22.48 6.47
CA GLU A 108 15.03 22.14 6.44
C GLU A 108 14.26 22.96 5.39
N GLU A 109 14.59 24.26 5.26
CA GLU A 109 13.99 25.15 4.26
C GLU A 109 14.29 24.69 2.82
N THR A 110 15.56 24.40 2.51
CA THR A 110 15.95 23.95 1.16
C THR A 110 15.36 22.58 0.82
N LEU A 111 15.34 21.65 1.78
CA LEU A 111 14.75 20.33 1.59
C LEU A 111 13.23 20.43 1.38
N THR A 112 12.55 21.26 2.17
CA THR A 112 11.11 21.50 2.02
C THR A 112 10.79 22.14 0.69
N ARG A 113 11.56 23.15 0.26
CA ARG A 113 11.45 23.77 -1.07
C ARG A 113 11.54 22.72 -2.18
N THR A 114 12.54 21.84 -2.10
CA THR A 114 12.74 20.75 -3.07
C THR A 114 11.51 19.84 -3.16
N VAL A 115 10.93 19.45 -2.01
CA VAL A 115 9.72 18.64 -1.98
C VAL A 115 8.52 19.38 -2.56
N SER A 116 8.34 20.66 -2.20
CA SER A 116 7.26 21.50 -2.73
C SER A 116 7.32 21.66 -4.24
N ASP A 117 8.49 21.95 -4.80
CA ASP A 117 8.69 22.11 -6.24
C ASP A 117 8.35 20.81 -7.00
N LEU A 118 8.70 19.64 -6.44
CA LEU A 118 8.33 18.34 -7.00
C LEU A 118 6.84 18.04 -6.88
N LEU A 119 6.20 18.43 -5.77
CA LEU A 119 4.75 18.31 -5.62
C LEU A 119 4.00 19.14 -6.65
N GLU A 120 4.43 20.37 -6.92
CA GLU A 120 3.84 21.21 -7.97
C GLU A 120 3.95 20.58 -9.37
N GLN A 121 5.04 19.86 -9.65
CA GLN A 121 5.18 19.11 -10.90
C GLN A 121 4.22 17.92 -10.94
N LYS A 122 4.06 17.20 -9.84
CA LYS A 122 3.14 16.05 -9.72
C LYS A 122 1.68 16.48 -9.82
N GLU A 123 1.32 17.64 -9.29
CA GLU A 123 -0.04 18.20 -9.37
C GLU A 123 -0.49 18.40 -10.83
N LYS A 124 0.43 18.78 -11.73
CA LYS A 124 0.13 18.90 -13.16
C LYS A 124 -0.27 17.57 -13.82
N ALA A 125 0.13 16.44 -13.23
CA ALA A 125 -0.24 15.11 -13.67
C ALA A 125 -1.53 14.58 -13.02
N ALA A 126 -2.18 15.37 -12.15
CA ALA A 126 -3.44 15.01 -11.51
C ALA A 126 -4.62 15.23 -12.46
N THR A 127 -4.66 14.48 -13.57
CA THR A 127 -5.80 14.51 -14.51
C THR A 127 -6.99 13.72 -13.97
N ALA A 128 -8.16 13.87 -14.60
CA ALA A 128 -9.34 13.08 -14.24
C ALA A 128 -9.09 11.57 -14.42
N GLU A 129 -8.37 11.19 -15.47
CA GLU A 129 -7.98 9.81 -15.77
C GLU A 129 -7.03 9.28 -14.70
N ALA A 130 -6.02 10.06 -14.30
CA ALA A 130 -5.10 9.67 -13.25
C ALA A 130 -5.82 9.47 -11.90
N ARG A 131 -6.75 10.37 -11.55
CA ARG A 131 -7.59 10.24 -10.35
C ARG A 131 -8.48 9.00 -10.43
N GLN A 132 -9.01 8.69 -11.61
CA GLN A 132 -9.82 7.49 -11.83
C GLN A 132 -9.01 6.20 -11.62
N VAL A 133 -7.73 6.16 -12.03
CA VAL A 133 -6.85 5.02 -11.75
C VAL A 133 -6.71 4.78 -10.24
N LEU A 134 -6.52 5.84 -9.44
CA LEU A 134 -6.46 5.69 -7.99
C LEU A 134 -7.81 5.25 -7.40
N HIS A 135 -8.92 5.83 -7.90
CA HIS A 135 -10.26 5.45 -7.48
C HIS A 135 -10.54 3.95 -7.70
N LEU A 136 -10.26 3.43 -8.89
CA LEU A 136 -10.41 2.00 -9.20
C LEU A 136 -9.52 1.12 -8.33
N ARG A 137 -8.27 1.55 -8.08
CA ARG A 137 -7.35 0.82 -7.20
C ARG A 137 -7.85 0.77 -5.75
N ALA A 138 -8.34 1.89 -5.23
CA ALA A 138 -8.93 1.96 -3.90
C ALA A 138 -10.19 1.07 -3.80
N LEU A 139 -11.01 1.06 -4.85
CA LEU A 139 -12.19 0.20 -4.92
C LEU A 139 -11.83 -1.28 -4.97
N ALA A 140 -10.84 -1.68 -5.78
CA ALA A 140 -10.33 -3.05 -5.82
C ALA A 140 -9.86 -3.52 -4.43
N ALA A 141 -9.08 -2.68 -3.73
CA ALA A 141 -8.63 -2.97 -2.37
C ALA A 141 -9.80 -3.05 -1.37
N LYS A 142 -10.83 -2.21 -1.51
CA LYS A 142 -12.05 -2.26 -0.70
C LYS A 142 -12.82 -3.57 -0.92
N VAL A 143 -13.02 -3.99 -2.16
CA VAL A 143 -13.68 -5.27 -2.50
C VAL A 143 -12.89 -6.44 -1.90
N LYS A 144 -11.57 -6.47 -2.12
CA LYS A 144 -10.69 -7.49 -1.54
C LYS A 144 -10.80 -7.54 -0.02
N ALA A 145 -10.70 -6.39 0.64
CA ALA A 145 -10.77 -6.29 2.09
C ALA A 145 -12.11 -6.74 2.64
N GLY A 146 -13.23 -6.33 2.03
CA GLY A 146 -14.57 -6.71 2.46
C GLY A 146 -14.79 -8.22 2.41
N ILE A 147 -14.26 -8.90 1.41
CA ILE A 147 -14.40 -10.36 1.27
C ILE A 147 -13.42 -11.11 2.19
N VAL A 148 -12.13 -10.75 2.18
CA VAL A 148 -11.10 -11.48 2.95
C VAL A 148 -11.28 -11.31 4.47
N ALA A 149 -11.78 -10.15 4.91
CA ALA A 149 -12.01 -9.89 6.33
C ALA A 149 -13.32 -10.48 6.85
N ASP A 150 -14.27 -10.85 5.99
CA ASP A 150 -15.53 -11.43 6.41
C ASP A 150 -15.33 -12.92 6.78
N PRO A 151 -15.71 -13.34 8.02
CA PRO A 151 -15.60 -14.72 8.48
C PRO A 151 -16.34 -15.74 7.58
N GLN A 152 -17.36 -15.31 6.83
CA GLN A 152 -18.19 -16.16 5.97
C GLN A 152 -17.49 -16.65 4.69
N PHE A 153 -16.48 -15.94 4.19
CA PHE A 153 -15.77 -16.30 2.95
C PHE A 153 -14.42 -16.95 3.24
N LEU A 154 -14.09 -18.07 2.60
CA LEU A 154 -12.81 -18.76 2.78
C LEU A 154 -12.03 -18.83 1.47
N VAL A 155 -11.50 -17.69 1.04
CA VAL A 155 -10.69 -17.58 -0.19
C VAL A 155 -9.34 -16.92 0.10
N PRO A 156 -8.37 -17.66 0.66
CA PRO A 156 -7.06 -17.12 1.04
C PRO A 156 -6.22 -16.61 -0.14
N THR A 157 -6.54 -17.07 -1.35
CA THR A 157 -5.86 -16.70 -2.59
C THR A 157 -6.59 -15.58 -3.34
N LEU A 158 -7.62 -14.95 -2.73
CA LEU A 158 -8.39 -13.92 -3.40
C LEU A 158 -7.50 -12.74 -3.74
N ASP A 159 -7.55 -12.34 -4.99
CA ASP A 159 -7.00 -11.10 -5.47
C ASP A 159 -8.01 -10.33 -6.32
N VAL A 160 -7.88 -9.02 -6.32
CA VAL A 160 -8.78 -8.11 -7.04
C VAL A 160 -7.93 -7.11 -7.79
N GLU A 161 -7.90 -7.24 -9.11
CA GLU A 161 -7.09 -6.42 -10.00
C GLU A 161 -7.96 -5.46 -10.79
N VAL A 162 -7.40 -4.31 -11.15
CA VAL A 162 -8.02 -3.37 -12.09
C VAL A 162 -7.54 -3.71 -13.50
N VAL A 163 -8.46 -3.99 -14.42
CA VAL A 163 -8.15 -4.27 -15.84
C VAL A 163 -9.00 -3.38 -16.72
N GLY A 164 -8.41 -2.29 -17.22
CA GLY A 164 -9.17 -1.23 -17.90
C GLY A 164 -10.06 -0.49 -16.91
N ASP A 165 -11.36 -0.51 -17.13
CA ASP A 165 -12.39 0.17 -16.34
C ASP A 165 -13.18 -0.76 -15.38
N LYS A 166 -12.77 -2.02 -15.28
CA LYS A 166 -13.44 -3.06 -14.49
C LYS A 166 -12.53 -3.70 -13.45
N LEU A 167 -13.15 -4.34 -12.47
CA LEU A 167 -12.49 -5.17 -11.47
C LEU A 167 -12.52 -6.64 -11.88
N VAL A 168 -11.40 -7.32 -11.75
CA VAL A 168 -11.28 -8.76 -12.01
C VAL A 168 -10.96 -9.47 -10.71
N LEU A 169 -11.86 -10.34 -10.25
CA LEU A 169 -11.67 -11.15 -9.06
C LEU A 169 -11.05 -12.49 -9.45
N ARG A 170 -9.93 -12.84 -8.83
CA ARG A 170 -9.21 -14.10 -9.05
C ARG A 170 -9.02 -14.82 -7.73
N GLY A 171 -9.12 -16.13 -7.75
CA GLY A 171 -8.96 -16.93 -6.54
C GLY A 171 -9.41 -18.36 -6.73
N VAL A 172 -9.11 -19.20 -5.75
CA VAL A 172 -9.49 -20.62 -5.74
C VAL A 172 -10.56 -20.83 -4.68
N ILE A 173 -11.71 -21.34 -5.11
CA ILE A 173 -12.90 -21.60 -4.30
C ILE A 173 -13.26 -23.08 -4.31
N HIS A 174 -14.19 -23.49 -3.43
CA HIS A 174 -14.51 -24.91 -3.21
C HIS A 174 -15.78 -25.36 -3.94
N ASN A 175 -16.78 -24.49 -4.07
CA ASN A 175 -18.09 -24.88 -4.61
C ASN A 175 -18.83 -23.71 -5.29
N PRO A 176 -19.84 -24.00 -6.14
CA PRO A 176 -20.58 -22.97 -6.86
C PRO A 176 -21.38 -22.02 -5.96
N GLN A 177 -21.80 -22.46 -4.77
CA GLN A 177 -22.51 -21.59 -3.82
C GLN A 177 -21.59 -20.49 -3.26
N GLU A 178 -20.33 -20.83 -2.97
CA GLU A 178 -19.29 -19.88 -2.57
C GLU A 178 -19.00 -18.89 -3.70
N HIS A 179 -18.95 -19.36 -4.95
CA HIS A 179 -18.82 -18.50 -6.13
C HIS A 179 -19.89 -17.40 -6.14
N GLN A 180 -21.17 -17.81 -6.07
CA GLN A 180 -22.30 -16.90 -6.15
C GLN A 180 -22.28 -15.86 -5.03
N LYS A 181 -22.05 -16.29 -3.78
CA LYS A 181 -22.04 -15.37 -2.63
C LYS A 181 -20.90 -14.36 -2.71
N ILE A 182 -19.72 -14.78 -3.16
CA ILE A 182 -18.58 -13.87 -3.35
C ILE A 182 -18.86 -12.88 -4.46
N GLU A 183 -19.42 -13.33 -5.58
CA GLU A 183 -19.77 -12.46 -6.70
C GLU A 183 -20.83 -11.42 -6.30
N GLU A 184 -21.84 -11.82 -5.52
CA GLU A 184 -22.87 -10.93 -4.99
C GLU A 184 -22.28 -9.88 -4.04
N GLU A 185 -21.46 -10.28 -3.06
CA GLU A 185 -20.82 -9.33 -2.14
C GLU A 185 -19.84 -8.40 -2.88
N ALA A 186 -19.09 -8.93 -3.85
CA ALA A 186 -18.18 -8.14 -4.67
C ALA A 186 -18.93 -7.04 -5.43
N LYS A 187 -20.03 -7.40 -6.12
CA LYS A 187 -20.88 -6.45 -6.87
C LYS A 187 -21.44 -5.37 -5.95
N LYS A 188 -21.93 -5.76 -4.78
CA LYS A 188 -22.42 -4.83 -3.74
C LYS A 188 -21.32 -3.85 -3.31
N LEU A 189 -20.10 -4.33 -3.08
CA LEU A 189 -18.98 -3.48 -2.65
C LEU A 189 -18.45 -2.55 -3.75
N ALA A 190 -18.47 -3.00 -5.02
CA ALA A 190 -18.02 -2.24 -6.18
C ALA A 190 -19.04 -1.20 -6.68
N GLY A 191 -20.32 -1.33 -6.31
CA GLY A 191 -21.36 -0.43 -6.76
C GLY A 191 -21.60 -0.55 -8.27
N THR A 192 -21.38 0.54 -9.01
CA THR A 192 -21.61 0.58 -10.46
C THR A 192 -20.44 0.12 -11.31
N VAL A 193 -19.26 -0.10 -10.71
CA VAL A 193 -18.07 -0.53 -11.46
C VAL A 193 -18.24 -1.99 -11.90
N PRO A 194 -18.07 -2.33 -13.19
CA PRO A 194 -18.22 -3.69 -13.67
C PRO A 194 -17.25 -4.66 -12.99
N ILE A 195 -17.73 -5.86 -12.72
CA ILE A 195 -16.94 -6.95 -12.15
C ILE A 195 -16.91 -8.14 -13.10
N LYS A 196 -15.73 -8.72 -13.29
CA LYS A 196 -15.53 -10.04 -13.87
C LYS A 196 -15.01 -11.01 -12.79
N CYS A 197 -15.72 -12.10 -12.56
CA CYS A 197 -15.27 -13.16 -11.67
C CYS A 197 -14.52 -14.24 -12.46
N GLU A 198 -13.23 -14.40 -12.17
CA GLU A 198 -12.34 -15.45 -12.68
C GLU A 198 -11.92 -16.35 -11.50
N LEU A 199 -12.91 -16.86 -10.76
CA LEU A 199 -12.70 -17.76 -9.64
C LEU A 199 -12.66 -19.22 -10.15
N HIS A 200 -11.70 -19.98 -9.67
CA HIS A 200 -11.46 -21.36 -10.10
C HIS A 200 -11.79 -22.36 -8.99
N TYR A 201 -12.33 -23.52 -9.35
CA TYR A 201 -12.63 -24.59 -8.39
C TYR A 201 -11.38 -25.41 -8.07
N ARG A 202 -11.17 -25.68 -6.79
CA ARG A 202 -10.11 -26.58 -6.32
C ARG A 202 -10.45 -28.02 -6.73
N GLY A 203 -9.91 -28.48 -7.86
CA GLY A 203 -9.92 -29.91 -8.23
C GLY A 203 -10.87 -30.37 -9.35
N LEU A 204 -11.29 -29.51 -10.28
CA LEU A 204 -11.83 -30.01 -11.54
C LEU A 204 -10.68 -30.34 -12.50
N LYS A 205 -10.05 -31.51 -12.31
CA LYS A 205 -9.50 -32.23 -13.47
C LYS A 205 -10.70 -32.48 -14.39
N GLY A 206 -10.62 -31.96 -15.61
CA GLY A 206 -11.65 -32.13 -16.62
C GLY A 206 -12.10 -33.59 -16.72
N LYS A 207 -13.42 -33.76 -16.80
CA LYS A 207 -14.03 -34.82 -17.58
C LYS A 207 -14.88 -34.15 -18.63
#